data_AF-A0A6C1C5D5-F1
#
_entry.id   AF-A0A6C1C5D5-F1
#
_cell.length_a   1.000
_cell.length_b   1.000
_cell.length_c   1.000
_cell.angle_alpha   90.00
_cell.angle_beta   90.00
_cell.angle_gamma   90.00
#
_symmetry.space_group_name_H-M   'P 1'
#
loop_
_entity.id
_entity.type
_entity.pdbx_description
1 polymer ?
#
loop_
_entity_poly.entity_id
_entity_poly.type
_entity_poly.pdbx_seq_one_letter_code
_entity_poly.pdbx_strand_id
1 'polypeptide(L)'
;MLACVPAAPVAVLLWRSPFGPLAALLAVGPVYLAWRSLRRCRPEHAARQTAVRALAQAVHIKDRYTRGHGERVGFAAVLIARELGLDEDRTEVLRCAGILHDIGKLGVPARLLRKEGPLTPAERRIMEQHPEHGAEIVRGLDFLGEARAAVLHHHERMDGRGYPHGLAGERIPEVARIVAVADAFDAMTSTRSYRRGRPVAAALEELERCAGTQFDPRMVASLRRALAAHGWPFTEEPEQPEQPGQPGKSGQPGESVRPGQSVTGHVPVPREQCAGARTGDGVAV
;
A
#
# COMPACT_ATOMS: atom_id res chain seq x y z
N MET A 1 -22.45 -21.04 -8.83
CA MET A 1 -22.67 -22.50 -8.86
C MET A 1 -23.14 -22.98 -10.25
N LEU A 2 -22.56 -22.45 -11.34
CA LEU A 2 -22.84 -22.92 -12.72
C LEU A 2 -21.51 -23.41 -13.33
N ALA A 3 -21.24 -24.70 -13.28
CA ALA A 3 -20.17 -25.31 -14.07
C ALA A 3 -20.31 -26.84 -14.15
N CYS A 4 -21.43 -27.31 -14.69
CA CYS A 4 -21.52 -28.64 -15.28
C CYS A 4 -22.47 -28.55 -16.48
N VAL A 5 -21.98 -28.04 -17.60
CA VAL A 5 -22.63 -28.36 -18.88
C VAL A 5 -22.36 -29.85 -19.09
N PRO A 6 -23.38 -30.71 -19.18
CA PRO A 6 -23.18 -32.14 -19.19
C PRO A 6 -22.65 -32.52 -20.58
N ALA A 7 -21.33 -32.67 -20.70
CA ALA A 7 -20.71 -33.19 -21.92
C ALA A 7 -21.08 -34.68 -22.16
N ALA A 8 -21.52 -35.37 -21.12
CA ALA A 8 -21.88 -36.79 -21.13
C ALA A 8 -23.06 -37.14 -22.08
N PRO A 9 -24.24 -36.49 -22.03
CA PRO A 9 -25.36 -36.82 -22.93
C PRO A 9 -25.07 -36.52 -24.40
N VAL A 10 -24.32 -35.46 -24.71
CA VAL A 10 -23.97 -35.07 -26.10
C VAL A 10 -23.00 -36.08 -26.72
N ALA A 11 -22.02 -36.56 -25.95
CA ALA A 11 -21.08 -37.60 -26.41
C ALA A 11 -21.79 -38.94 -26.67
N VAL A 12 -22.76 -39.32 -25.84
CA VAL A 12 -23.56 -40.56 -26.02
C VAL A 12 -24.49 -40.47 -27.24
N LEU A 13 -25.09 -39.31 -27.49
CA LEU A 13 -25.96 -39.10 -28.66
C LEU A 13 -25.17 -39.15 -29.98
N LEU A 14 -23.98 -38.54 -30.01
CA LEU A 14 -23.09 -38.53 -31.17
C LEU A 14 -22.44 -39.90 -31.44
N TRP A 15 -22.25 -40.73 -30.41
CA TRP A 15 -21.77 -42.11 -30.55
C TRP A 15 -22.77 -43.02 -31.27
N ARG A 16 -24.07 -42.73 -31.18
CA ARG A 16 -25.15 -43.47 -31.87
C ARG A 16 -25.55 -42.85 -33.21
N SER A 17 -24.88 -41.76 -33.61
CA SER A 17 -25.12 -41.04 -34.86
C SER A 17 -24.35 -41.67 -36.03
N PRO A 18 -24.83 -41.62 -37.28
CA PRO A 18 -24.15 -42.19 -38.45
C PRO A 18 -22.74 -41.62 -38.71
N PHE A 19 -22.38 -40.52 -38.06
CA PHE A 19 -21.07 -39.86 -38.18
C PHE A 19 -19.99 -40.41 -37.24
N GLY A 20 -20.34 -41.32 -36.32
CA GLY A 20 -19.39 -42.08 -35.50
C GLY A 20 -18.57 -41.25 -34.48
N PRO A 21 -17.54 -41.87 -33.85
CA PRO A 21 -16.76 -41.25 -32.77
C PRO A 21 -15.97 -40.00 -33.21
N LEU A 22 -15.72 -39.84 -34.51
CA LEU A 22 -15.03 -38.69 -35.09
C LEU A 22 -15.82 -37.38 -34.92
N ALA A 23 -17.15 -37.43 -35.04
CA ALA A 23 -18.01 -36.26 -34.85
C ALA A 23 -18.04 -35.79 -33.38
N ALA A 24 -17.99 -36.73 -32.42
CA ALA A 24 -17.88 -36.41 -31.00
C ALA A 24 -16.53 -35.75 -30.66
N LEU A 25 -15.44 -36.22 -31.27
CA LEU A 25 -14.10 -35.66 -31.11
C LEU A 25 -14.00 -34.22 -31.67
N LEU A 26 -14.61 -33.97 -32.84
CA LEU A 26 -14.66 -32.64 -33.47
C LEU A 26 -15.56 -31.64 -32.74
N ALA A 27 -16.65 -32.09 -32.10
CA ALA A 27 -17.56 -31.21 -31.36
C ALA A 27 -17.06 -30.91 -29.93
N VAL A 28 -16.56 -31.93 -29.23
CA VAL A 28 -16.17 -31.81 -27.82
C VAL A 28 -14.71 -31.36 -27.66
N GLY A 29 -13.82 -31.74 -28.59
CA GLY A 29 -12.40 -31.41 -28.53
C GLY A 29 -12.13 -29.89 -28.50
N PRO A 30 -12.64 -29.09 -29.45
CA PRO A 30 -12.44 -27.64 -29.46
C PRO A 30 -13.07 -26.94 -28.26
N VAL A 31 -14.27 -27.38 -27.82
CA VAL A 31 -14.94 -26.83 -26.63
C VAL A 31 -14.17 -27.17 -25.35
N TYR A 32 -13.63 -28.38 -25.24
CA TYR A 32 -12.77 -28.78 -24.13
C TYR A 32 -11.44 -28.02 -24.13
N LEU A 33 -10.80 -27.84 -25.30
CA LEU A 33 -9.58 -27.06 -25.44
C LEU A 33 -9.81 -25.57 -25.13
N ALA A 34 -10.91 -24.99 -25.61
CA ALA A 34 -11.32 -23.62 -25.30
C ALA A 34 -11.67 -23.44 -23.81
N TRP A 35 -12.35 -24.42 -23.21
CA TRP A 35 -12.61 -24.40 -21.77
C TRP A 35 -11.32 -24.57 -20.95
N ARG A 36 -10.40 -25.42 -21.41
CA ARG A 36 -9.08 -25.62 -20.78
C ARG A 36 -8.21 -24.37 -20.92
N SER A 37 -8.28 -23.64 -22.03
CA SER A 37 -7.55 -22.38 -22.21
C SER A 37 -8.16 -21.25 -21.38
N LEU A 38 -9.48 -21.11 -21.37
CA LEU A 38 -10.19 -20.10 -20.55
C LEU A 38 -9.99 -20.32 -19.05
N ARG A 39 -9.86 -21.57 -18.59
CA ARG A 39 -9.51 -21.89 -17.20
C ARG A 39 -8.07 -21.53 -16.82
N ARG A 40 -7.18 -21.33 -17.79
CA ARG A 40 -5.78 -20.90 -17.56
C ARG A 40 -5.61 -19.39 -17.51
N CYS A 41 -6.54 -18.58 -18.05
CA CYS A 41 -6.42 -17.12 -18.05
C CYS A 41 -6.76 -16.43 -16.71
N ARG A 42 -7.63 -17.02 -15.86
CA ARG A 42 -7.99 -16.44 -14.55
C ARG A 42 -6.95 -16.57 -13.42
N PRO A 43 -6.14 -17.64 -13.31
CA PRO A 43 -5.16 -17.75 -12.22
C PRO A 43 -3.99 -16.75 -12.33
N GLU A 44 -3.67 -16.22 -13.51
CA GLU A 44 -2.48 -15.36 -13.68
C GLU A 44 -2.59 -14.04 -12.92
N HIS A 45 -3.72 -13.32 -13.02
CA HIS A 45 -3.91 -12.04 -12.31
C HIS A 45 -3.96 -12.23 -10.79
N ALA A 46 -4.66 -13.26 -10.32
CA ALA A 46 -4.71 -13.57 -8.89
C ALA A 46 -3.34 -13.97 -8.35
N ALA A 47 -2.55 -14.74 -9.12
CA ALA A 47 -1.19 -15.11 -8.75
C ALA A 47 -0.25 -13.90 -8.71
N ARG A 48 -0.35 -12.97 -9.69
CA ARG A 48 0.41 -11.70 -9.71
C ARG A 48 0.13 -10.85 -8.48
N GLN A 49 -1.15 -10.63 -8.17
CA GLN A 49 -1.54 -9.86 -6.98
C GLN A 49 -1.09 -10.53 -5.68
N THR A 50 -1.16 -11.86 -5.62
CA THR A 50 -0.67 -12.63 -4.46
C THR A 50 0.85 -12.46 -4.29
N ALA A 51 1.61 -12.51 -5.38
CA ALA A 51 3.06 -12.28 -5.35
C ALA A 51 3.40 -10.86 -4.89
N VAL A 52 2.74 -9.84 -5.44
CA VAL A 52 2.94 -8.43 -5.03
C VAL A 52 2.64 -8.25 -3.55
N ARG A 53 1.51 -8.77 -3.05
CA ARG A 53 1.15 -8.71 -1.62
C ARG A 53 2.14 -9.45 -0.73
N ALA A 54 2.63 -10.62 -1.16
CA ALA A 54 3.63 -11.38 -0.41
C ALA A 54 4.95 -10.61 -0.29
N LEU A 55 5.40 -9.98 -1.38
CA LEU A 55 6.60 -9.13 -1.38
C LEU A 55 6.41 -7.89 -0.50
N ALA A 56 5.28 -7.20 -0.62
CA ALA A 56 4.95 -6.04 0.22
C ALA A 56 4.94 -6.42 1.71
N GLN A 57 4.37 -7.59 2.04
CA GLN A 57 4.37 -8.11 3.40
C GLN A 57 5.78 -8.41 3.91
N ALA A 58 6.66 -8.94 3.05
CA ALA A 58 8.06 -9.18 3.41
C ALA A 58 8.79 -7.86 3.76
N VAL A 59 8.55 -6.79 2.98
CA VAL A 59 9.07 -5.45 3.30
C VAL A 59 8.56 -4.99 4.66
N HIS A 60 7.26 -5.08 4.88
CA HIS A 60 6.64 -4.64 6.13
C HIS A 60 7.17 -5.38 7.36
N ILE A 61 7.46 -6.67 7.25
CA ILE A 61 8.06 -7.45 8.35
C ILE A 61 9.45 -6.92 8.71
N LYS A 62 10.24 -6.53 7.70
CA LYS A 62 11.61 -6.05 7.91
C LYS A 62 11.65 -4.58 8.35
N ASP A 63 10.79 -3.76 7.77
CA ASP A 63 10.62 -2.34 8.08
C ASP A 63 9.25 -2.12 8.73
N ARG A 64 9.18 -2.32 10.04
CA ARG A 64 7.93 -2.18 10.80
C ARG A 64 7.36 -0.76 10.74
N TYR A 65 8.18 0.25 10.43
CA TYR A 65 7.77 1.66 10.40
C TYR A 65 6.91 2.01 9.18
N THR A 66 6.89 1.18 8.13
CA THR A 66 6.19 1.45 6.87
C THR A 66 4.87 0.68 6.72
N ARG A 67 4.20 0.32 7.83
CA ARG A 67 2.93 -0.42 7.76
C ARG A 67 1.88 0.32 6.94
N GLY A 68 1.39 -0.33 5.88
CA GLY A 68 0.39 0.25 4.97
C GLY A 68 0.90 1.41 4.09
N HIS A 69 2.16 1.84 4.23
CA HIS A 69 2.74 2.93 3.45
C HIS A 69 2.71 2.62 1.95
N GLY A 70 3.23 1.45 1.54
CA GLY A 70 3.22 1.04 0.13
C GLY A 70 1.81 1.01 -0.47
N GLU A 71 0.80 0.58 0.29
CA GLU A 71 -0.59 0.58 -0.16
C GLU A 71 -1.15 1.99 -0.36
N ARG A 72 -0.86 2.92 0.56
CA ARG A 72 -1.28 4.33 0.44
C ARG A 72 -0.54 5.05 -0.70
N VAL A 73 0.75 4.78 -0.88
CA VAL A 73 1.53 5.28 -2.04
C VAL A 73 0.96 4.72 -3.34
N GLY A 74 0.66 3.43 -3.41
CA GLY A 74 -0.01 2.82 -4.56
C GLY A 74 -1.37 3.46 -4.86
N PHE A 75 -2.16 3.76 -3.81
CA PHE A 75 -3.42 4.47 -3.97
C PHE A 75 -3.25 5.89 -4.51
N ALA A 76 -2.31 6.68 -3.95
CA ALA A 76 -2.00 8.02 -4.45
C ALA A 76 -1.49 8.00 -5.90
N ALA A 77 -0.66 7.02 -6.27
CA ALA A 77 -0.20 6.84 -7.64
C ALA A 77 -1.37 6.55 -8.61
N VAL A 78 -2.35 5.75 -8.20
CA VAL A 78 -3.58 5.49 -8.96
C VAL A 78 -4.42 6.76 -9.14
N LEU A 79 -4.53 7.59 -8.11
CA LEU A 79 -5.23 8.88 -8.22
C LEU A 79 -4.58 9.78 -9.27
N ILE A 80 -3.24 9.89 -9.26
CA ILE A 80 -2.48 10.65 -10.25
C ILE A 80 -2.67 10.05 -11.65
N ALA A 81 -2.57 8.73 -11.80
CA ALA A 81 -2.72 8.04 -13.08
C ALA A 81 -4.07 8.32 -13.75
N ARG A 82 -5.15 8.24 -12.98
CA ARG A 82 -6.52 8.47 -13.46
C ARG A 82 -6.73 9.92 -13.85
N GLU A 83 -6.21 10.86 -13.07
CA GLU A 83 -6.27 12.28 -13.40
C GLU A 83 -5.48 12.62 -14.68
N LEU A 84 -4.41 11.88 -14.96
CA LEU A 84 -3.65 11.99 -16.21
C LEU A 84 -4.33 11.30 -17.41
N GLY A 85 -5.43 10.59 -17.20
CA GLY A 85 -6.14 9.84 -18.24
C GLY A 85 -5.40 8.59 -18.71
N LEU A 86 -4.57 7.98 -17.85
CA LEU A 86 -3.89 6.72 -18.18
C LEU A 86 -4.89 5.56 -18.21
N ASP A 87 -4.61 4.56 -19.05
CA ASP A 87 -5.41 3.33 -19.11
C ASP A 87 -5.30 2.48 -17.83
N GLU A 88 -6.18 1.49 -17.71
CA GLU A 88 -6.25 0.64 -16.50
C GLU A 88 -5.00 -0.24 -16.35
N ASP A 89 -4.36 -0.66 -17.44
CA ASP A 89 -3.16 -1.49 -17.39
C ASP A 89 -1.98 -0.69 -16.81
N ARG A 90 -1.74 0.54 -17.29
CA ARG A 90 -0.73 1.46 -16.73
C ARG A 90 -1.07 1.89 -15.31
N THR A 91 -2.36 2.05 -15.00
CA THR A 91 -2.82 2.35 -13.64
C THR A 91 -2.49 1.23 -12.66
N GLU A 92 -2.67 -0.04 -13.06
CA GLU A 92 -2.32 -1.19 -12.23
C GLU A 92 -0.80 -1.34 -12.07
N VAL A 93 -0.03 -1.03 -13.12
CA VAL A 93 1.44 -0.95 -13.04
C VAL A 93 1.87 0.09 -12.00
N LEU A 94 1.25 1.27 -11.99
CA LEU A 94 1.52 2.33 -11.00
C LEU A 94 1.12 1.94 -9.58
N ARG A 95 -0.01 1.25 -9.41
CA ARG A 95 -0.40 0.66 -8.12
C ARG A 95 0.69 -0.27 -7.60
N CYS A 96 1.12 -1.23 -8.43
CA CYS A 96 2.16 -2.19 -8.07
C CYS A 96 3.50 -1.49 -7.79
N ALA A 97 3.86 -0.48 -8.59
CA ALA A 97 5.05 0.33 -8.39
C ALA A 97 5.05 1.04 -7.04
N GLY A 98 3.94 1.68 -6.66
CA GLY A 98 3.81 2.34 -5.36
C GLY A 98 3.92 1.36 -4.19
N ILE A 99 3.34 0.17 -4.31
CA ILE A 99 3.42 -0.88 -3.28
C ILE A 99 4.86 -1.40 -3.10
N LEU A 100 5.60 -1.54 -4.20
CA LEU A 100 6.91 -2.20 -4.21
C LEU A 100 8.11 -1.26 -4.31
N HIS A 101 7.92 0.07 -4.37
CA HIS A 101 9.02 1.01 -4.60
C HIS A 101 10.20 0.80 -3.63
N ASP A 102 9.88 0.47 -2.39
CA ASP A 102 10.80 0.26 -1.28
C ASP A 102 11.24 -1.20 -1.07
N ILE A 103 10.93 -2.13 -1.99
CA ILE A 103 11.23 -3.57 -1.86
C ILE A 103 12.71 -3.86 -1.63
N GLY A 104 13.59 -3.00 -2.15
CA GLY A 104 15.03 -3.13 -1.96
C GLY A 104 15.53 -2.83 -0.55
N LYS A 105 14.69 -2.29 0.36
CA LYS A 105 15.01 -2.25 1.79
C LYS A 105 15.23 -3.65 2.38
N LEU A 106 14.76 -4.70 1.68
CA LEU A 106 15.15 -6.09 1.94
C LEU A 106 16.66 -6.36 1.83
N GLY A 107 17.41 -5.57 1.05
CA GLY A 107 18.88 -5.64 0.98
C GLY A 107 19.60 -4.84 2.07
N VAL A 108 18.92 -3.90 2.75
CA VAL A 108 19.56 -3.00 3.72
C VAL A 108 19.71 -3.66 5.10
N PRO A 109 20.83 -3.49 5.81
CA PRO A 109 20.99 -4.01 7.18
C PRO A 109 19.94 -3.46 8.14
N ALA A 110 19.31 -4.34 8.93
CA ALA A 110 18.24 -3.96 9.86
C ALA A 110 18.66 -2.92 10.92
N ARG A 111 19.95 -2.89 11.29
CA ARG A 111 20.51 -1.87 12.19
C ARG A 111 20.41 -0.44 11.62
N LEU A 112 20.49 -0.29 10.30
CA LEU A 112 20.38 1.02 9.64
C LEU A 112 18.92 1.44 9.49
N LEU A 113 18.03 0.49 9.19
CA LEU A 113 16.59 0.74 9.11
C LEU A 113 15.99 1.17 10.46
N ARG A 114 16.54 0.67 11.58
CA ARG A 114 16.08 0.98 12.94
C ARG A 114 16.94 2.00 13.67
N LYS A 115 17.86 2.66 12.98
CA LYS A 115 18.75 3.64 13.62
C LYS A 115 17.93 4.87 14.02
N GLU A 116 18.05 5.26 15.28
CA GLU A 116 17.52 6.53 15.76
C GLU A 116 18.53 7.66 15.46
N GLY A 117 18.07 8.74 14.83
CA GLY A 117 18.90 9.87 14.45
C GLY A 117 19.50 9.80 13.04
N PRO A 118 20.37 10.74 12.67
CA PRO A 118 20.86 10.87 11.30
C PRO A 118 21.83 9.74 10.91
N LEU A 119 21.75 9.33 9.64
CA LEU A 119 22.72 8.43 9.02
C LEU A 119 24.03 9.18 8.76
N THR A 120 25.15 8.53 9.06
CA THR A 120 26.48 8.96 8.61
C THR A 120 26.57 8.89 7.08
N PRO A 121 27.53 9.58 6.44
CA PRO A 121 27.69 9.51 4.99
C PRO A 121 27.88 8.09 4.43
N ALA A 122 28.58 7.21 5.17
CA ALA A 122 28.77 5.82 4.77
C ALA A 122 27.48 5.00 4.87
N GLU A 123 26.71 5.19 5.95
CA GLU A 123 25.42 4.51 6.13
C GLU A 123 24.38 4.99 5.11
N ARG A 124 24.41 6.29 4.78
CA ARG A 124 23.57 6.88 3.73
C ARG A 124 23.83 6.22 2.37
N ARG A 125 25.09 6.02 1.98
CA ARG A 125 25.43 5.31 0.72
C ARG A 125 24.85 3.89 0.67
N ILE A 126 24.84 3.18 1.81
CA ILE A 126 24.23 1.84 1.88
C ILE A 126 22.70 1.93 1.75
N MET A 127 22.08 2.95 2.35
CA MET A 127 20.63 3.17 2.23
C MET A 127 20.23 3.51 0.78
N GLU A 128 21.01 4.34 0.10
CA GLU A 128 20.77 4.80 -1.28
C GLU A 128 20.89 3.69 -2.33
N GLN A 129 21.39 2.50 -1.96
CA GLN A 129 21.43 1.31 -2.83
C GLN A 129 20.09 0.57 -2.91
N HIS A 130 19.11 0.88 -2.06
CA HIS A 130 17.85 0.14 -2.06
C HIS A 130 17.08 0.21 -3.40
N PRO A 131 17.11 1.28 -4.23
CA PRO A 131 16.44 1.25 -5.52
C PRO A 131 17.04 0.19 -6.46
N GLU A 132 18.38 0.06 -6.47
CA GLU A 132 19.09 -0.94 -7.27
C GLU A 132 18.81 -2.36 -6.77
N HIS A 133 18.88 -2.59 -5.45
CA HIS A 133 18.49 -3.87 -4.84
C HIS A 133 17.04 -4.22 -5.17
N GLY A 134 16.14 -3.24 -5.13
CA GLY A 134 14.73 -3.43 -5.43
C GLY A 134 14.54 -3.85 -6.87
N ALA A 135 15.20 -3.17 -7.80
CA ALA A 135 15.17 -3.48 -9.22
C ALA A 135 15.75 -4.87 -9.55
N GLU A 136 16.71 -5.37 -8.77
CA GLU A 136 17.25 -6.73 -8.91
C GLU A 136 16.29 -7.79 -8.33
N ILE A 137 15.69 -7.55 -7.15
CA ILE A 137 14.71 -8.46 -6.54
C ILE A 137 13.53 -8.71 -7.48
N VAL A 138 13.05 -7.65 -8.15
CA VAL A 138 11.90 -7.73 -9.04
C VAL A 138 12.26 -8.08 -10.49
N ARG A 139 13.55 -8.31 -10.80
CA ARG A 139 14.04 -8.52 -12.18
C ARG A 139 13.37 -9.71 -12.89
N GLY A 140 13.03 -10.77 -12.15
CA GLY A 140 12.39 -11.97 -12.70
C GLY A 140 10.87 -11.90 -12.85
N LEU A 141 10.25 -10.74 -12.55
CA LEU A 141 8.80 -10.56 -12.58
C LEU A 141 8.41 -9.73 -13.80
N ASP A 142 8.34 -10.39 -14.96
CA ASP A 142 8.08 -9.72 -16.25
C ASP A 142 6.80 -8.87 -16.24
N PHE A 143 5.79 -9.28 -15.48
CA PHE A 143 4.52 -8.55 -15.37
C PHE A 143 4.64 -7.19 -14.68
N LEU A 144 5.76 -6.91 -13.99
CA LEU A 144 5.98 -5.61 -13.38
C LEU A 144 6.39 -4.55 -14.40
N GLY A 145 6.88 -4.93 -15.59
CA GLY A 145 7.10 -4.00 -16.70
C GLY A 145 7.74 -2.66 -16.29
N GLU A 146 7.03 -1.56 -16.53
CA GLU A 146 7.47 -0.20 -16.17
C GLU A 146 7.58 0.02 -14.63
N ALA A 147 6.87 -0.74 -13.79
CA ALA A 147 6.96 -0.61 -12.33
C ALA A 147 8.39 -0.84 -11.82
N ARG A 148 9.18 -1.69 -12.49
CA ARG A 148 10.61 -1.86 -12.17
C ARG A 148 11.38 -0.55 -12.34
N ALA A 149 11.05 0.26 -13.35
CA ALA A 149 11.68 1.55 -13.56
C ALA A 149 11.29 2.55 -12.44
N ALA A 150 10.06 2.48 -11.93
CA ALA A 150 9.67 3.25 -10.77
C ALA A 150 10.44 2.82 -9.50
N VAL A 151 10.56 1.51 -9.25
CA VAL A 151 11.38 0.99 -8.13
C VAL A 151 12.82 1.50 -8.22
N LEU A 152 13.42 1.54 -9.41
CA LEU A 152 14.80 1.99 -9.59
C LEU A 152 14.99 3.51 -9.48
N HIS A 153 14.01 4.31 -9.90
CA HIS A 153 14.18 5.75 -10.12
C HIS A 153 13.26 6.65 -9.29
N HIS A 154 12.48 6.13 -8.34
CA HIS A 154 11.56 6.95 -7.53
C HIS A 154 12.26 7.98 -6.64
N HIS A 155 13.59 7.87 -6.45
CA HIS A 155 14.41 8.87 -5.75
C HIS A 155 15.20 9.80 -6.68
N GLU A 156 14.99 9.69 -8.00
CA GLU A 156 15.46 10.70 -8.94
C GLU A 156 14.68 12.01 -8.75
N ARG A 157 15.35 13.13 -9.04
CA ARG A 157 14.80 14.48 -8.83
C ARG A 157 14.78 15.23 -10.15
N MET A 158 13.77 16.07 -10.38
CA MET A 158 13.69 16.85 -11.63
C MET A 158 14.94 17.70 -11.90
N ASP A 159 15.61 18.15 -10.84
CA ASP A 159 16.86 18.93 -10.86
C ASP A 159 18.14 18.10 -11.05
N GLY A 160 18.06 16.78 -11.20
CA GLY A 160 19.22 15.90 -11.40
C GLY A 160 20.05 15.61 -10.14
N ARG A 161 19.63 16.09 -8.96
CA ARG A 161 20.34 15.84 -7.69
C ARG A 161 19.86 14.58 -6.96
N GLY A 162 19.06 13.76 -7.64
CA GLY A 162 18.54 12.49 -7.13
C GLY A 162 19.54 11.35 -7.30
N TYR A 163 19.07 10.14 -6.99
CA TYR A 163 19.84 8.91 -7.08
C TYR A 163 18.93 7.77 -7.58
N PRO A 164 19.49 6.66 -8.11
CA PRO A 164 20.91 6.30 -8.17
C PRO A 164 21.70 6.87 -9.35
N HIS A 165 21.03 7.32 -10.43
CA HIS A 165 21.71 7.68 -11.68
C HIS A 165 21.79 9.19 -11.94
N GLY A 166 21.15 10.03 -11.13
CA GLY A 166 21.16 11.49 -11.31
C GLY A 166 20.41 11.92 -12.58
N LEU A 167 19.33 11.21 -12.90
CA LEU A 167 18.47 11.56 -14.04
C LEU A 167 17.76 12.89 -13.74
N ALA A 168 17.53 13.68 -14.79
CA ALA A 168 16.92 15.00 -14.69
C ALA A 168 15.82 15.17 -15.74
N GLY A 169 14.79 15.93 -15.38
CA GLY A 169 13.65 16.23 -16.26
C GLY A 169 12.97 14.96 -16.80
N GLU A 170 12.67 14.98 -18.10
CA GLU A 170 11.95 13.89 -18.79
C GLU A 170 12.77 12.61 -18.98
N ARG A 171 14.08 12.64 -18.67
CA ARG A 171 14.88 11.41 -18.64
C ARG A 171 14.47 10.48 -17.49
N ILE A 172 13.78 11.02 -16.48
CA ILE A 172 13.19 10.23 -15.41
C ILE A 172 11.90 9.58 -15.94
N PRO A 173 11.75 8.24 -15.87
CA PRO A 173 10.55 7.56 -16.30
C PRO A 173 9.28 8.17 -15.70
N GLU A 174 8.21 8.32 -16.49
CA GLU A 174 6.94 8.92 -16.03
C GLU A 174 6.41 8.21 -14.77
N VAL A 175 6.47 6.88 -14.74
CA VAL A 175 6.06 6.07 -13.58
C VAL A 175 6.86 6.37 -12.32
N ALA A 176 8.15 6.67 -12.44
CA ALA A 176 9.00 7.03 -11.32
C ALA A 176 8.65 8.43 -10.80
N ARG A 177 8.37 9.39 -11.70
CA ARG A 177 7.93 10.75 -11.32
C ARG A 177 6.59 10.73 -10.58
N ILE A 178 5.66 9.87 -10.98
CA ILE A 178 4.38 9.67 -10.29
C ILE A 178 4.61 9.10 -8.89
N VAL A 179 5.37 8.01 -8.78
CA VAL A 179 5.63 7.35 -7.49
C VAL A 179 6.41 8.26 -6.54
N ALA A 180 7.36 9.06 -7.02
CA ALA A 180 8.11 10.02 -6.20
C ALA A 180 7.19 11.05 -5.52
N VAL A 181 6.18 11.55 -6.24
CA VAL A 181 5.17 12.47 -5.67
C VAL A 181 4.26 11.75 -4.68
N ALA A 182 3.81 10.54 -5.03
CA ALA A 182 2.94 9.73 -4.17
C ALA A 182 3.63 9.34 -2.84
N ASP A 183 4.90 8.94 -2.89
CA ASP A 183 5.73 8.61 -1.71
C ASP A 183 5.91 9.83 -0.81
N ALA A 184 6.34 10.96 -1.38
CA ALA A 184 6.53 12.18 -0.63
C ALA A 184 5.24 12.68 0.03
N PHE A 185 4.11 12.58 -0.68
CA PHE A 185 2.80 12.91 -0.14
C PHE A 185 2.48 12.04 1.09
N ASP A 186 2.54 10.71 0.95
CA ASP A 186 2.23 9.79 2.04
C ASP A 186 3.18 9.96 3.23
N ALA A 187 4.48 10.16 2.96
CA ALA A 187 5.48 10.41 3.98
C ALA A 187 5.23 11.69 4.78
N MET A 188 4.57 12.70 4.18
CA MET A 188 4.18 13.92 4.86
C MET A 188 2.86 13.78 5.62
N THR A 189 1.87 13.06 5.09
CA THR A 189 0.53 12.96 5.68
C THR A 189 0.39 11.83 6.70
N SER A 190 1.29 10.85 6.69
CA SER A 190 1.24 9.72 7.62
C SER A 190 1.95 10.01 8.93
N THR A 191 1.33 9.62 10.04
CA THR A 191 1.99 9.60 11.35
C THR A 191 3.09 8.53 11.38
N ARG A 192 4.28 8.90 11.84
CA ARG A 192 5.40 8.00 12.10
C ARG A 192 5.79 8.12 13.58
N SER A 193 6.51 7.14 14.13
CA SER A 193 6.83 7.05 15.57
C SER A 193 7.42 8.31 16.21
N TYR A 194 8.00 9.21 15.41
CA TYR A 194 8.64 10.46 15.87
C TYR A 194 7.96 11.74 15.35
N ARG A 195 6.86 11.63 14.59
CA ARG A 195 6.20 12.80 13.96
C ARG A 195 4.74 12.52 13.60
N ARG A 196 3.83 13.42 13.99
CA ARG A 196 2.46 13.41 13.47
C ARG A 196 2.43 13.77 11.98
N GLY A 197 1.53 13.11 11.25
CA GLY A 197 1.23 13.46 9.87
C GLY A 197 0.79 14.92 9.75
N ARG A 198 1.24 15.59 8.69
CA ARG A 198 0.77 16.94 8.34
C ARG A 198 -0.64 16.87 7.74
N PRO A 199 -1.46 17.92 7.91
CA PRO A 199 -2.71 18.04 7.16
C PRO A 199 -2.45 17.95 5.65
N VAL A 200 -3.40 17.35 4.91
CA VAL A 200 -3.31 17.17 3.45
C VAL A 200 -3.01 18.49 2.72
N ALA A 201 -3.64 19.59 3.13
CA ALA A 201 -3.41 20.91 2.55
C ALA A 201 -1.94 21.35 2.68
N ALA A 202 -1.35 21.20 3.87
CA ALA A 202 0.05 21.56 4.12
C ALA A 202 1.04 20.63 3.38
N ALA A 203 0.68 19.36 3.18
CA ALA A 203 1.47 18.44 2.36
C ALA A 203 1.45 18.85 0.88
N LEU A 204 0.29 19.29 0.36
CA LEU A 204 0.17 19.76 -1.03
C LEU A 204 0.93 21.07 -1.26
N GLU A 205 0.84 22.03 -0.34
CA GLU A 205 1.61 23.28 -0.42
C GLU A 205 3.13 23.00 -0.49
N GLU A 206 3.62 22.04 0.30
CA GLU A 206 5.03 21.65 0.27
C GLU A 206 5.44 20.96 -1.03
N LEU A 207 4.57 20.12 -1.61
CA LEU A 207 4.80 19.53 -2.94
C LEU A 207 4.85 20.60 -4.03
N GLU A 208 3.94 21.57 -3.99
CA GLU A 208 3.91 22.70 -4.93
C GLU A 208 5.16 23.57 -4.80
N ARG A 209 5.61 23.85 -3.56
CA ARG A 209 6.86 24.57 -3.30
C ARG A 209 8.08 23.84 -3.89
N CYS A 210 8.07 22.52 -3.88
CA CYS A 210 9.14 21.67 -4.41
C CYS A 210 8.98 21.29 -5.89
N ALA A 211 7.90 21.72 -6.55
CA ALA A 211 7.64 21.45 -7.95
C ALA A 211 8.69 22.12 -8.85
N GLY A 212 9.14 21.42 -9.89
CA GLY A 212 10.16 21.88 -10.83
C GLY A 212 11.60 21.68 -10.35
N THR A 213 11.82 21.39 -9.06
CA THR A 213 13.15 21.05 -8.53
C THR A 213 13.20 19.59 -8.09
N GLN A 214 12.43 19.19 -7.08
CA GLN A 214 12.38 17.82 -6.63
C GLN A 214 11.35 17.03 -7.43
N PHE A 215 10.15 17.59 -7.60
CA PHE A 215 9.01 16.89 -8.18
C PHE A 215 8.61 17.46 -9.53
N ASP A 216 8.02 16.62 -10.38
CA ASP A 216 7.43 17.05 -11.63
C ASP A 216 6.16 17.87 -11.37
N PRO A 217 6.08 19.14 -11.81
CA PRO A 217 4.90 19.99 -11.64
C PRO A 217 3.61 19.37 -12.18
N ARG A 218 3.68 18.60 -13.27
CA ARG A 218 2.52 17.92 -13.87
C ARG A 218 1.94 16.87 -12.93
N MET A 219 2.81 16.13 -12.24
CA MET A 219 2.39 15.07 -11.31
C MET A 219 1.81 15.66 -10.02
N VAL A 220 2.43 16.72 -9.48
CA VAL A 220 1.91 17.46 -8.32
C VAL A 220 0.53 18.07 -8.61
N ALA A 221 0.39 18.76 -9.75
CA ALA A 221 -0.88 19.35 -10.14
C ALA A 221 -1.99 18.31 -10.32
N SER A 222 -1.64 17.12 -10.83
CA SER A 222 -2.58 16.02 -11.00
C SER A 222 -3.00 15.41 -9.66
N LEU A 223 -2.07 15.20 -8.72
CA LEU A 223 -2.43 14.78 -7.37
C LEU A 223 -3.40 15.77 -6.71
N ARG A 224 -3.13 17.08 -6.81
CA ARG A 224 -4.00 18.12 -6.24
C ARG A 224 -5.41 18.06 -6.81
N ARG A 225 -5.57 17.96 -8.14
CA ARG A 225 -6.89 17.86 -8.77
C ARG A 225 -7.63 16.59 -8.35
N ALA A 226 -6.94 15.45 -8.33
CA ALA A 226 -7.52 14.18 -7.88
C ALA A 226 -8.01 14.23 -6.43
N LEU A 227 -7.21 14.82 -5.52
CA LEU A 227 -7.59 14.97 -4.11
C LEU A 227 -8.73 15.96 -3.91
N ALA A 228 -8.80 17.03 -4.71
CA ALA A 228 -9.93 17.96 -4.65
C ALA A 228 -11.25 17.28 -5.09
N ALA A 229 -11.19 16.32 -6.02
CA ALA A 229 -12.35 15.59 -6.51
C ALA A 229 -12.79 14.44 -5.60
N HIS A 230 -11.83 13.71 -5.00
CA HIS A 230 -12.11 12.44 -4.32
C HIS A 230 -11.78 12.42 -2.82
N GLY A 231 -11.06 13.43 -2.32
CA GLY A 231 -10.55 13.46 -0.95
C GLY A 231 -9.42 12.46 -0.69
N TRP A 232 -8.85 12.54 0.51
CA TRP A 232 -7.86 11.57 1.00
C TRP A 232 -8.49 10.69 2.09
N PRO A 233 -8.65 9.37 1.87
CA PRO A 233 -9.41 8.52 2.77
C PRO A 233 -8.61 8.03 3.99
N PHE A 234 -7.30 8.27 4.06
CA PHE A 234 -6.41 7.72 5.10
C PHE A 234 -6.08 8.72 6.22
N THR A 235 -7.02 9.58 6.59
CA THR A 235 -6.82 10.48 7.73
C THR A 235 -7.00 9.67 9.01
N GLU A 236 -5.94 9.49 9.80
CA GLU A 236 -6.08 8.94 11.15
C GLU A 236 -6.88 9.95 12.00
N GLU A 237 -8.02 9.50 12.54
CA GLU A 237 -8.59 10.17 13.71
C GLU A 237 -7.53 10.17 14.81
N PRO A 238 -7.37 11.26 15.58
CA PRO A 238 -6.38 11.28 16.65
C PRO A 238 -6.66 10.12 17.61
N GLU A 239 -5.73 9.16 17.70
CA GLU A 239 -5.71 8.19 18.79
C GLU A 239 -5.86 8.97 20.10
N GLN A 240 -6.97 8.75 20.79
CA GLN A 240 -7.10 9.19 22.17
C GLN A 240 -5.96 8.53 22.93
N PRO A 241 -5.12 9.29 23.65
CA PRO A 241 -4.00 8.69 24.36
C PRO A 241 -4.54 7.59 25.28
N GLU A 242 -4.08 6.36 25.07
CA GLU A 242 -4.27 5.27 26.03
C GLU A 242 -3.86 5.80 27.40
N GLN A 243 -4.84 5.89 28.30
CA GLN A 243 -4.58 6.30 29.68
C GLN A 243 -3.59 5.29 30.27
N PRO A 244 -2.43 5.73 30.79
CA PRO A 244 -1.50 4.84 31.46
C PRO A 244 -2.25 4.10 32.57
N GLY A 245 -2.21 2.77 32.50
CA GLY A 245 -2.94 1.88 33.38
C GLY A 245 -2.83 2.30 34.84
N GLN A 246 -3.97 2.40 35.51
CA GLN A 246 -4.03 2.44 36.96
C GLN A 246 -3.15 1.32 37.52
N PRO A 247 -2.20 1.60 38.43
CA PRO A 247 -1.43 0.56 39.07
C PRO A 247 -2.42 -0.38 39.77
N GLY A 248 -2.46 -1.64 39.31
CA GLY A 248 -3.17 -2.70 39.99
C GLY A 248 -2.72 -2.71 41.44
N LYS A 249 -3.69 -2.62 42.36
CA LYS A 249 -3.46 -2.78 43.78
C LYS A 249 -2.73 -4.10 43.99
N SER A 250 -1.44 -4.03 44.29
CA SER A 250 -0.66 -5.13 44.82
C SER A 250 -1.31 -5.53 46.15
N GLY A 251 -2.05 -6.64 46.13
CA GLY A 251 -2.56 -7.27 47.34
C GLY A 251 -1.39 -7.66 48.23
N GLN A 252 -1.39 -7.14 49.46
CA GLN A 252 -0.58 -7.67 50.56
C GLN A 252 -1.03 -9.11 50.89
N PRO A 253 -0.12 -9.99 51.32
CA PRO A 253 -0.45 -11.37 51.63
C PRO A 253 -1.08 -11.49 53.02
N GLY A 254 -2.21 -12.22 53.07
CA GLY A 254 -2.61 -13.05 54.20
C GLY A 254 -3.07 -12.35 55.47
N GLU A 255 -4.38 -12.17 55.61
CA GLU A 255 -5.03 -12.29 56.91
C GLU A 255 -6.39 -12.96 56.77
N SER A 256 -6.67 -13.83 57.74
CA SER A 256 -7.60 -14.95 57.68
C SER A 256 -9.06 -14.58 58.07
N VAL A 257 -10.01 -15.47 57.73
CA VAL A 257 -11.31 -15.72 58.43
C VAL A 257 -12.41 -14.65 58.17
N ARG A 258 -13.70 -14.90 57.86
CA ARG A 258 -14.63 -16.05 57.69
C ARG A 258 -15.92 -15.55 56.95
N PRO A 259 -16.84 -16.42 56.50
CA PRO A 259 -17.89 -16.09 55.53
C PRO A 259 -19.21 -15.61 56.17
N GLY A 260 -19.96 -14.77 55.45
CA GLY A 260 -21.37 -14.55 55.77
C GLY A 260 -22.01 -13.34 55.09
N GLN A 261 -23.12 -13.62 54.40
CA GLN A 261 -24.29 -12.75 54.19
C GLN A 261 -24.32 -11.86 52.94
N SER A 262 -25.07 -12.39 51.97
CA SER A 262 -25.89 -11.68 50.99
C SER A 262 -26.92 -10.78 51.67
N VAL A 263 -26.99 -9.49 51.32
CA VAL A 263 -28.27 -8.74 51.32
C VAL A 263 -28.25 -7.70 50.21
N THR A 264 -29.34 -7.76 49.45
CA THR A 264 -29.97 -6.82 48.52
C THR A 264 -29.79 -5.32 48.80
N GLY A 265 -29.91 -4.50 47.74
CA GLY A 265 -30.69 -3.26 47.86
C GLY A 265 -30.20 -2.06 47.07
N HIS A 266 -30.97 -1.77 46.01
CA HIS A 266 -31.53 -0.45 45.71
C HIS A 266 -30.64 0.65 45.08
N VAL A 267 -31.14 1.08 43.92
CA VAL A 267 -30.83 2.27 43.12
C VAL A 267 -31.25 3.54 43.89
N PRO A 268 -30.55 4.68 43.75
CA PRO A 268 -31.11 5.75 42.91
C PRO A 268 -30.08 6.52 42.05
N VAL A 269 -30.53 6.88 40.85
CA VAL A 269 -30.08 7.99 39.98
C VAL A 269 -30.70 9.27 40.57
N PRO A 270 -30.07 10.48 40.57
CA PRO A 270 -30.19 11.34 39.39
C PRO A 270 -29.11 12.41 39.11
N ARG A 271 -29.03 12.71 37.80
CA ARG A 271 -29.00 14.03 37.14
C ARG A 271 -27.73 14.89 37.09
N GLU A 272 -27.44 15.23 35.81
CA GLU A 272 -27.08 16.56 35.29
C GLU A 272 -25.71 17.12 35.72
N GLN A 273 -24.88 17.75 34.88
CA GLN A 273 -25.19 18.77 33.87
C GLN A 273 -23.93 19.04 33.02
N CYS A 274 -24.15 19.47 31.78
CA CYS A 274 -23.14 20.02 30.86
C CYS A 274 -22.59 21.37 31.31
N ALA A 275 -21.31 21.62 31.08
CA ALA A 275 -20.72 22.91 30.67
C ALA A 275 -19.24 22.63 30.33
N GLY A 276 -18.75 22.89 29.12
CA GLY A 276 -18.37 24.22 28.63
C GLY A 276 -16.88 24.13 28.28
N ALA A 277 -16.52 24.09 27.00
CA ALA A 277 -16.20 25.25 26.17
C ALA A 277 -14.74 25.72 26.33
N ARG A 278 -14.16 26.06 25.15
CA ARG A 278 -13.06 27.00 24.89
C ARG A 278 -11.62 26.47 24.95
N THR A 279 -10.95 26.29 23.80
CA THR A 279 -10.26 27.25 22.87
C THR A 279 -8.81 27.51 23.26
N GLY A 280 -7.95 27.59 22.25
CA GLY A 280 -6.57 28.12 22.33
C GLY A 280 -5.58 27.06 21.83
N ASP A 281 -5.23 27.08 20.55
CA ASP A 281 -4.12 27.86 19.97
C ASP A 281 -2.74 27.31 20.37
N GLY A 282 -1.93 27.03 19.36
CA GLY A 282 -0.53 27.44 19.44
C GLY A 282 0.55 26.40 19.11
N VAL A 283 1.03 26.47 17.87
CA VAL A 283 2.47 26.57 17.49
C VAL A 283 3.37 25.32 17.56
N ALA A 284 3.95 25.03 16.37
CA ALA A 284 5.31 24.56 16.00
C ALA A 284 6.05 23.59 16.94
N VAL A 285 6.63 22.48 16.45
CA VAL A 285 7.64 22.31 15.38
C VAL A 285 7.52 20.90 14.77
#